data_AF-A0AAV3SBC9-F1
#
_entry.id   AF-A0AAV3SBC9-F1
#
_cell.length_a   1.000
_cell.length_b   1.000
_cell.length_c   1.000
_cell.angle_alpha   90.00
_cell.angle_beta   90.00
_cell.angle_gamma   90.00
#
_symmetry.space_group_name_H-M   'P 1'
#
loop_
_entity.id
_entity.type
_entity.pdbx_description
1 polymer ?
#
loop_
_entity_poly.entity_id
_entity_poly.type
_entity_poly.pdbx_seq_one_letter_code
_entity_poly.pdbx_strand_id
1 'polypeptide(L)'
;MRAPDLRRGIGAFVAVFLAVVVVTAGVGFASGVIGSSGSAQPDAPAYDTGELLPTPVDDSGSVPVPDAGTQKTVVVDAAHGNAVGRADMQPLVNALIKGGHEVRFYTGGTSSLVSSSGTSALNETLNGADAFVIADPAAAYSSAEADAVSAFSDDGGRVLLLGDTPTTASSTASLLGLSTGATTAGSGQPNAVAARHGMTFNADYLYDMTENANNFQYVYGSPSAEGGLAAGVDRTVFDAAVAVTHGDAATAAISAENVSRSSTRTTGTYAVAVQNGNVAAIGDTWFLTPDGATVADNEVLIGNVADFLVSGTKTGTIGGSSARPTPGALSLGGSGVTPTPGGATNGTNTTNATA
;
A
#
# COMPACT_ATOMS: atom_id res chain seq x y z
N MET A 1 37.10 93.89 5.94
CA MET A 1 38.28 93.02 6.14
C MET A 1 39.36 93.45 5.17
N ARG A 2 40.57 93.68 5.66
CA ARG A 2 41.67 94.24 4.86
C ARG A 2 42.25 93.12 3.99
N ALA A 3 42.71 93.44 2.78
CA ALA A 3 43.35 92.52 1.83
C ALA A 3 44.47 91.59 2.39
N PRO A 4 45.16 91.88 3.53
CA PRO A 4 46.12 90.95 4.12
C PRO A 4 45.49 89.69 4.75
N ASP A 5 44.24 89.78 5.23
CA ASP A 5 43.62 88.68 5.99
C ASP A 5 43.07 87.57 5.08
N LEU A 6 42.63 87.94 3.87
CA LEU A 6 42.18 86.98 2.86
C LEU A 6 43.35 86.16 2.30
N ARG A 7 44.54 86.77 2.14
CA ARG A 7 45.76 86.08 1.68
C ARG A 7 46.29 85.08 2.71
N ARG A 8 46.14 85.39 4.01
CA ARG A 8 46.48 84.48 5.11
C ARG A 8 45.50 83.30 5.19
N GLY A 9 44.20 83.54 5.00
CA GLY A 9 43.18 82.49 4.95
C GLY A 9 43.34 81.54 3.75
N ILE A 10 43.63 82.08 2.56
CA ILE A 10 43.86 81.29 1.34
C ILE A 10 45.17 80.49 1.45
N GLY A 11 46.24 81.08 1.99
CA GLY A 11 47.50 80.37 2.21
C GLY A 11 47.38 79.20 3.18
N ALA A 12 46.62 79.39 4.28
CA ALA A 12 46.34 78.31 5.23
C ALA A 12 45.45 77.21 4.63
N PHE A 13 44.44 77.58 3.83
CA PHE A 13 43.57 76.63 3.15
C PHE A 13 44.33 75.79 2.11
N VAL A 14 45.20 76.40 1.31
CA VAL A 14 46.03 75.68 0.33
C VAL A 14 47.03 74.75 1.02
N ALA A 15 47.61 75.15 2.15
CA ALA A 15 48.51 74.29 2.92
C ALA A 15 47.78 73.07 3.52
N VAL A 16 46.58 73.26 4.07
CA VAL A 16 45.75 72.17 4.61
C VAL A 16 45.25 71.27 3.48
N PHE A 17 44.83 71.84 2.35
CA PHE A 17 44.39 71.07 1.18
C PHE A 17 45.54 70.23 0.62
N LEU A 18 46.75 70.78 0.48
CA LEU A 18 47.92 70.02 0.05
C LEU A 18 48.33 68.95 1.07
N ALA A 19 48.21 69.21 2.37
CA ALA A 19 48.45 68.19 3.40
C ALA A 19 47.44 67.03 3.31
N VAL A 20 46.16 67.31 3.09
CA VAL A 20 45.11 66.30 2.89
C VAL A 20 45.33 65.51 1.59
N VAL A 21 45.75 66.18 0.51
CA VAL A 21 46.09 65.52 -0.77
C VAL A 21 47.33 64.64 -0.64
N VAL A 22 48.35 65.04 0.13
CA VAL A 22 49.54 64.21 0.40
C VAL A 22 49.22 63.03 1.31
N VAL A 23 48.32 63.18 2.29
CA VAL A 23 47.86 62.06 3.12
C VAL A 23 46.99 61.08 2.31
N THR A 24 46.12 61.56 1.44
CA THR A 24 45.28 60.70 0.57
C THR A 24 46.07 60.05 -0.57
N ALA A 25 47.08 60.72 -1.14
CA ALA A 25 47.99 60.13 -2.12
C ALA A 25 49.05 59.20 -1.48
N GLY A 26 49.44 59.46 -0.22
CA GLY A 26 50.37 58.62 0.54
C GLY A 26 49.78 57.27 0.96
N VAL A 27 48.47 57.18 1.20
CA VAL A 27 47.78 55.90 1.38
C VAL A 27 47.72 55.10 0.06
N GLY A 28 47.73 55.79 -1.09
CA GLY A 28 47.79 55.17 -2.42
C GLY A 28 49.15 54.52 -2.76
N PHE A 29 50.27 55.04 -2.24
CA PHE A 29 51.61 54.49 -2.53
C PHE A 29 52.19 53.58 -1.43
N ALA A 30 51.58 53.54 -0.24
CA ALA A 30 51.86 52.52 0.77
C ALA A 30 50.97 51.26 0.64
N SER A 31 50.17 51.15 -0.43
CA SER A 31 49.37 49.96 -0.72
C SER A 31 50.09 48.95 -1.64
N GLY A 32 51.34 49.23 -2.04
CA GLY A 32 52.16 48.36 -2.91
C GLY A 32 53.03 47.31 -2.19
N VAL A 33 52.95 47.19 -0.86
CA VAL A 33 53.76 46.21 -0.10
C VAL A 33 52.93 45.43 0.94
N ILE A 34 51.61 45.57 0.91
CA ILE A 34 50.76 44.52 1.48
C ILE A 34 50.65 43.53 0.34
N GLY A 35 51.51 42.50 0.37
CA GLY A 35 51.36 41.36 -0.51
C GLY A 35 49.88 41.01 -0.50
N SER A 36 49.26 41.05 -1.67
CA SER A 36 47.99 40.41 -1.86
C SER A 36 48.25 38.95 -1.48
N SER A 37 48.04 38.61 -0.21
CA SER A 37 47.48 37.34 0.17
C SER A 37 46.10 37.35 -0.47
N GLY A 38 46.07 37.26 -1.81
CA GLY A 38 44.97 36.61 -2.48
C GLY A 38 44.96 35.28 -1.76
N SER A 39 43.96 35.09 -0.90
CA SER A 39 43.61 33.76 -0.45
C SER A 39 43.65 32.95 -1.73
N ALA A 40 44.56 31.99 -1.84
CA ALA A 40 44.59 31.10 -2.98
C ALA A 40 43.16 30.58 -3.05
N GLN A 41 42.39 31.06 -4.03
CA GLN A 41 41.03 30.62 -4.19
C GLN A 41 41.17 29.11 -4.32
N PRO A 42 40.52 28.31 -3.46
CA PRO A 42 40.65 26.87 -3.56
C PRO A 42 40.39 26.51 -5.01
N ASP A 43 41.36 25.84 -5.63
CA ASP A 43 41.18 25.28 -6.97
C ASP A 43 40.20 24.12 -6.81
N ALA A 44 38.92 24.48 -6.75
CA ALA A 44 37.81 23.55 -6.76
C ALA A 44 37.53 23.32 -8.24
N PRO A 45 37.97 22.18 -8.82
CA PRO A 45 37.61 21.86 -10.19
C PRO A 45 36.08 21.96 -10.30
N ALA A 46 35.61 22.58 -11.38
CA ALA A 46 34.18 22.60 -11.66
C ALA A 46 33.69 21.15 -11.66
N TYR A 47 32.67 20.85 -10.86
CA TYR A 47 32.09 19.51 -10.80
C TYR A 47 31.71 19.07 -12.21
N ASP A 48 32.21 17.91 -12.64
CA ASP A 48 31.76 17.32 -13.89
C ASP A 48 30.32 16.83 -13.67
N THR A 49 29.37 17.63 -14.15
CA THR A 49 27.95 17.30 -14.05
C THR A 49 27.57 16.04 -14.84
N GLY A 50 28.41 15.59 -15.76
CA GLY A 50 28.22 14.36 -16.52
C GLY A 50 28.45 13.10 -15.69
N GLU A 51 29.33 13.13 -14.69
CA GLU A 51 29.57 12.02 -13.76
C GLU A 51 28.54 11.94 -12.62
N LEU A 52 27.70 12.97 -12.45
CA LEU A 52 26.68 13.06 -11.41
C LEU A 52 25.28 12.64 -11.87
N LEU A 53 25.14 12.19 -13.13
CA LEU A 53 23.85 11.74 -13.63
C LEU A 53 23.55 10.34 -13.09
N PRO A 54 22.43 10.13 -12.36
CA PRO A 54 22.00 8.81 -11.98
C PRO A 54 21.70 7.97 -13.23
N THR A 55 22.06 6.68 -13.18
CA THR A 55 21.65 5.73 -14.21
C THR A 55 20.14 5.52 -14.09
N PRO A 56 19.34 5.82 -15.13
CA PRO A 56 17.90 5.59 -15.08
C PRO A 56 17.61 4.09 -14.94
N VAL A 57 16.55 3.77 -14.20
CA VAL A 57 15.98 2.42 -14.20
C VAL A 57 15.22 2.23 -15.53
N ASP A 58 15.24 1.02 -16.08
CA ASP A 58 14.45 0.74 -17.29
C ASP A 58 12.97 0.97 -17.00
N ASP A 59 12.28 1.55 -17.98
CA ASP A 59 10.87 1.94 -17.89
C ASP A 59 10.17 1.78 -19.26
N SER A 60 10.69 0.86 -20.09
CA SER A 60 10.26 0.68 -21.47
C SER A 60 9.28 -0.49 -21.67
N GLY A 61 8.95 -1.20 -20.60
CA GLY A 61 8.07 -2.36 -20.58
C GLY A 61 6.62 -2.05 -20.94
N SER A 62 5.81 -3.11 -21.02
CA SER A 62 4.36 -2.98 -21.14
C SER A 62 3.65 -4.11 -20.41
N VAL A 63 2.60 -3.79 -19.67
CA VAL A 63 1.84 -4.76 -18.87
C VAL A 63 1.29 -5.89 -19.76
N PRO A 64 1.69 -7.14 -19.51
CA PRO A 64 1.14 -8.31 -20.20
C PRO A 64 -0.38 -8.41 -20.02
N VAL A 65 -1.05 -8.89 -21.07
CA VAL A 65 -2.49 -9.14 -21.02
C VAL A 65 -2.69 -10.55 -20.42
N PRO A 66 -3.51 -10.71 -19.38
CA PRO A 66 -3.78 -12.01 -18.79
C PRO A 66 -4.52 -12.93 -19.76
N ASP A 67 -4.50 -14.23 -19.47
CA ASP A 67 -5.14 -15.24 -20.31
C ASP A 67 -6.64 -14.95 -20.53
N ALA A 68 -7.04 -14.86 -21.81
CA ALA A 68 -8.41 -14.56 -22.23
C ALA A 68 -9.37 -15.77 -22.12
N GLY A 69 -9.30 -16.51 -21.02
CA GLY A 69 -10.14 -17.67 -20.74
C GLY A 69 -11.62 -17.32 -20.53
N THR A 70 -12.27 -18.00 -19.59
CA THR A 70 -13.63 -17.62 -19.19
C THR A 70 -13.62 -16.19 -18.65
N GLN A 71 -14.52 -15.33 -19.13
CA GLN A 71 -14.68 -13.97 -18.60
C GLN A 71 -14.86 -14.01 -17.08
N LYS A 72 -14.15 -13.11 -16.38
CA LYS A 72 -14.16 -12.97 -14.92
C LYS A 72 -14.63 -11.58 -14.54
N THR A 73 -15.25 -11.46 -13.37
CA THR A 73 -15.64 -10.18 -12.79
C THR A 73 -14.68 -9.82 -11.66
N VAL A 74 -13.82 -8.82 -11.89
CA VAL A 74 -12.93 -8.24 -10.87
C VAL A 74 -13.60 -7.00 -10.29
N VAL A 75 -13.82 -6.99 -8.99
CA VAL A 75 -14.39 -5.84 -8.29
C VAL A 75 -13.32 -5.13 -7.48
N VAL A 76 -13.13 -3.84 -7.73
CA VAL A 76 -12.26 -2.98 -6.94
C VAL A 76 -13.09 -2.26 -5.89
N ASP A 77 -12.67 -2.34 -4.63
CA ASP A 77 -13.27 -1.55 -3.58
C ASP A 77 -13.02 -0.05 -3.81
N ALA A 78 -14.06 0.74 -3.64
CA ALA A 78 -14.03 2.20 -3.60
C ALA A 78 -14.95 2.73 -2.48
N ALA A 79 -15.52 1.84 -1.65
CA ALA A 79 -16.46 2.17 -0.60
C ALA A 79 -15.75 2.64 0.68
N HIS A 80 -14.52 2.17 0.91
CA HIS A 80 -13.75 2.49 2.12
C HIS A 80 -12.80 3.68 1.95
N GLY A 81 -13.04 4.54 0.96
CA GLY A 81 -12.25 5.77 0.76
C GLY A 81 -10.80 5.49 0.36
N ASN A 82 -10.58 4.40 -0.38
CA ASN A 82 -9.28 3.95 -0.86
C ASN A 82 -8.43 5.10 -1.40
N ALA A 83 -7.17 5.18 -0.94
CA ALA A 83 -6.25 6.24 -1.35
C ALA A 83 -5.87 6.13 -2.85
N VAL A 84 -6.01 4.94 -3.42
CA VAL A 84 -5.72 4.63 -4.82
C VAL A 84 -6.96 4.88 -5.70
N GLY A 85 -6.84 5.80 -6.65
CA GLY A 85 -7.89 6.15 -7.59
C GLY A 85 -7.99 5.21 -8.79
N ARG A 86 -9.04 5.38 -9.59
CA ARG A 86 -9.23 4.60 -10.84
C ARG A 86 -8.13 4.86 -11.87
N ALA A 87 -7.62 6.09 -11.91
CA ALA A 87 -6.56 6.49 -12.83
C ALA A 87 -5.23 5.80 -12.46
N ASP A 88 -4.98 5.63 -11.17
CA ASP A 88 -3.80 4.95 -10.65
C ASP A 88 -3.84 3.48 -11.05
N MET A 89 -4.97 2.79 -10.91
CA MET A 89 -5.08 1.38 -11.34
C MET A 89 -5.20 1.16 -12.85
N GLN A 90 -5.12 2.21 -13.67
CA GLN A 90 -5.37 2.12 -15.10
C GLN A 90 -4.52 1.05 -15.82
N PRO A 91 -3.22 0.86 -15.51
CA PRO A 91 -2.41 -0.22 -16.11
C PRO A 91 -3.02 -1.62 -15.90
N LEU A 92 -3.38 -1.97 -14.66
CA LEU A 92 -4.04 -3.24 -14.33
C LEU A 92 -5.43 -3.36 -14.97
N VAL A 93 -6.24 -2.31 -14.87
CA VAL A 93 -7.60 -2.28 -15.45
C VAL A 93 -7.54 -2.49 -16.97
N ASN A 94 -6.59 -1.84 -17.65
CA ASN A 94 -6.39 -2.00 -19.08
C ASN A 94 -5.99 -3.43 -19.45
N ALA A 95 -5.09 -4.05 -18.68
CA ALA A 95 -4.70 -5.44 -18.90
C ALA A 95 -5.91 -6.38 -18.78
N LEU A 96 -6.68 -6.28 -17.70
CA LEU A 96 -7.88 -7.08 -17.46
C LEU A 96 -8.94 -6.91 -18.57
N ILE A 97 -9.21 -5.66 -18.99
CA ILE A 97 -10.18 -5.38 -20.06
C ILE A 97 -9.70 -5.92 -21.41
N LYS A 98 -8.41 -5.77 -21.72
CA LYS A 98 -7.81 -6.35 -22.95
C LYS A 98 -7.88 -7.87 -22.95
N GLY A 99 -7.80 -8.51 -21.78
CA GLY A 99 -7.99 -9.94 -21.58
C GLY A 99 -9.46 -10.39 -21.69
N GLY A 100 -10.42 -9.45 -21.84
CA GLY A 100 -11.85 -9.75 -21.97
C GLY A 100 -12.59 -9.90 -20.63
N HIS A 101 -11.96 -9.53 -19.52
CA HIS A 101 -12.56 -9.56 -18.19
C HIS A 101 -13.32 -8.26 -17.88
N GLU A 102 -14.29 -8.35 -16.97
CA GLU A 102 -15.07 -7.21 -16.50
C GLU A 102 -14.41 -6.62 -15.24
N VAL A 103 -14.26 -5.29 -15.20
CA VAL A 103 -13.82 -4.57 -14.01
C VAL A 103 -14.94 -3.68 -13.50
N ARG A 104 -15.31 -3.84 -12.23
CA ARG A 104 -16.35 -3.06 -11.54
C ARG A 104 -15.75 -2.37 -10.32
N PHE A 105 -16.38 -1.29 -9.90
CA PHE A 105 -16.01 -0.59 -8.67
C PHE A 105 -17.15 -0.63 -7.68
N TYR A 106 -16.89 -1.17 -6.49
CA TYR A 106 -17.84 -1.20 -5.38
C TYR A 106 -17.80 0.15 -4.65
N THR A 107 -18.85 0.93 -4.75
CA THR A 107 -18.93 2.29 -4.16
C THR A 107 -19.78 2.34 -2.89
N GLY A 108 -20.08 1.17 -2.31
CA GLY A 108 -21.03 1.03 -1.22
C GLY A 108 -22.46 0.90 -1.72
N GLY A 109 -23.30 0.22 -0.95
CA GLY A 109 -24.74 0.20 -1.18
C GLY A 109 -25.42 1.23 -0.29
N THR A 110 -26.30 2.05 -0.85
CA THR A 110 -27.39 2.59 -0.04
C THR A 110 -28.20 1.38 0.41
N SER A 111 -28.28 1.10 1.72
CA SER A 111 -29.27 0.16 2.23
C SER A 111 -30.63 0.61 1.71
N SER A 112 -31.07 0.02 0.60
CA SER A 112 -32.40 0.27 0.06
C SER A 112 -33.34 -0.20 1.15
N LEU A 113 -34.33 0.63 1.50
CA LEU A 113 -35.24 0.41 2.64
C LEU A 113 -36.14 -0.83 2.46
N VAL A 114 -35.82 -1.66 1.46
CA VAL A 114 -36.52 -2.85 0.99
C VAL A 114 -35.57 -4.02 0.70
N SER A 115 -34.33 -4.04 1.23
CA SER A 115 -33.46 -5.23 1.06
C SER A 115 -34.12 -6.43 1.75
N SER A 116 -34.84 -7.21 0.95
CA SER A 116 -35.74 -8.28 1.38
C SER A 116 -34.97 -9.57 1.74
N SER A 117 -33.66 -9.58 1.46
CA SER A 117 -32.78 -10.73 1.55
C SER A 117 -31.94 -10.76 2.84
N GLY A 118 -31.91 -9.67 3.62
CA GLY A 118 -31.10 -9.57 4.84
C GLY A 118 -29.57 -9.60 4.63
N THR A 119 -29.10 -9.68 3.38
CA THR A 119 -27.69 -9.72 2.98
C THR A 119 -27.12 -8.30 2.84
N SER A 120 -25.89 -8.08 3.31
CA SER A 120 -25.20 -6.79 3.14
C SER A 120 -24.88 -6.53 1.65
N ALA A 121 -24.77 -5.25 1.28
CA ALA A 121 -24.40 -4.86 -0.09
C ALA A 121 -23.02 -5.41 -0.51
N LEU A 122 -22.10 -5.53 0.44
CA LEU A 122 -20.81 -6.18 0.22
C LEU A 122 -20.99 -7.67 -0.11
N ASN A 123 -21.82 -8.41 0.63
CA ASN A 123 -22.03 -9.84 0.37
C ASN A 123 -22.66 -10.07 -1.02
N GLU A 124 -23.61 -9.23 -1.43
CA GLU A 124 -24.19 -9.28 -2.77
C GLU A 124 -23.14 -9.01 -3.85
N THR A 125 -22.27 -8.02 -3.62
CA THR A 125 -21.16 -7.70 -4.51
C THR A 125 -20.17 -8.88 -4.62
N LEU A 126 -19.73 -9.42 -3.49
CA LEU A 126 -18.84 -10.58 -3.45
C LEU A 126 -19.47 -11.79 -4.13
N ASN A 127 -20.80 -11.98 -4.01
CA ASN A 127 -21.53 -13.06 -4.67
C ASN A 127 -21.46 -13.01 -6.20
N GLY A 128 -21.52 -11.82 -6.78
CA GLY A 128 -21.39 -11.61 -8.23
C GLY A 128 -19.95 -11.42 -8.73
N ALA A 129 -18.95 -11.51 -7.86
CA ALA A 129 -17.54 -11.31 -8.20
C ALA A 129 -16.77 -12.64 -8.27
N ASP A 130 -15.73 -12.66 -9.11
CA ASP A 130 -14.68 -13.70 -9.12
C ASP A 130 -13.46 -13.25 -8.33
N ALA A 131 -13.19 -11.94 -8.30
CA ALA A 131 -12.10 -11.35 -7.55
C ALA A 131 -12.49 -10.03 -6.88
N PHE A 132 -11.80 -9.70 -5.78
CA PHE A 132 -12.00 -8.49 -5.00
C PHE A 132 -10.65 -7.82 -4.68
N VAL A 133 -10.52 -6.53 -4.98
CA VAL A 133 -9.30 -5.75 -4.76
C VAL A 133 -9.55 -4.71 -3.68
N ILE A 134 -8.71 -4.69 -2.64
CA ILE A 134 -8.73 -3.71 -1.55
C ILE A 134 -7.39 -2.97 -1.59
N ALA A 135 -7.42 -1.67 -1.85
CA ALA A 135 -6.20 -0.89 -2.05
C ALA A 135 -6.13 0.30 -1.10
N ASP A 136 -5.25 0.21 -0.10
CA ASP A 136 -5.03 1.21 0.95
C ASP A 136 -6.31 1.92 1.43
N PRO A 137 -7.22 1.18 2.11
CA PRO A 137 -8.51 1.72 2.48
C PRO A 137 -8.39 2.83 3.53
N ALA A 138 -9.09 3.94 3.37
CA ALA A 138 -9.11 5.00 4.39
C ALA A 138 -9.93 4.61 5.63
N ALA A 139 -10.98 3.81 5.44
CA ALA A 139 -11.82 3.29 6.51
C ALA A 139 -11.48 1.83 6.78
N ALA A 140 -11.29 1.49 8.06
CA ALA A 140 -11.09 0.11 8.48
C ALA A 140 -12.35 -0.73 8.18
N TYR A 141 -12.14 -1.92 7.63
CA TYR A 141 -13.19 -2.92 7.48
C TYR A 141 -13.70 -3.36 8.85
N SER A 142 -15.02 -3.46 9.00
CA SER A 142 -15.62 -4.07 10.19
C SER A 142 -15.30 -5.56 10.26
N SER A 143 -15.46 -6.15 11.45
CA SER A 143 -15.26 -7.59 11.61
C SER A 143 -16.15 -8.39 10.66
N ALA A 144 -17.43 -8.04 10.52
CA ALA A 144 -18.35 -8.76 9.65
C ALA A 144 -17.98 -8.66 8.15
N GLU A 145 -17.51 -7.49 7.69
CA GLU A 145 -17.09 -7.31 6.30
C GLU A 145 -15.83 -8.12 6.00
N ALA A 146 -14.85 -8.07 6.89
CA ALA A 146 -13.63 -8.83 6.70
C ALA A 146 -13.83 -10.35 6.88
N ASP A 147 -14.80 -10.80 7.68
CA ASP A 147 -15.24 -12.21 7.69
C ASP A 147 -15.89 -12.60 6.36
N ALA A 148 -16.68 -11.72 5.75
CA ALA A 148 -17.28 -11.97 4.44
C ALA A 148 -16.23 -12.06 3.31
N VAL A 149 -15.21 -11.20 3.32
CA VAL A 149 -14.09 -11.28 2.37
C VAL A 149 -13.27 -12.55 2.58
N SER A 150 -13.03 -12.95 3.83
CA SER A 150 -12.36 -14.22 4.14
C SER A 150 -13.15 -15.41 3.57
N ALA A 151 -14.45 -15.49 3.87
CA ALA A 151 -15.31 -16.54 3.33
C ALA A 151 -15.35 -16.56 1.80
N PHE A 152 -15.33 -15.37 1.16
CA PHE A 152 -15.22 -15.25 -0.29
C PHE A 152 -13.95 -15.87 -0.84
N SER A 153 -12.81 -15.64 -0.17
CA SER A 153 -11.54 -16.25 -0.57
C SER A 153 -11.49 -17.75 -0.29
N ASP A 154 -12.08 -18.21 0.81
CA ASP A 154 -12.17 -19.64 1.15
C ASP A 154 -13.02 -20.40 0.13
N ASP A 155 -14.04 -19.75 -0.45
CA ASP A 155 -14.90 -20.28 -1.52
C ASP A 155 -14.25 -20.22 -2.92
N GLY A 156 -12.98 -19.81 -3.03
CA GLY A 156 -12.22 -19.80 -4.29
C GLY A 156 -12.14 -18.44 -4.99
N GLY A 157 -12.78 -17.40 -4.44
CA GLY A 157 -12.66 -16.03 -4.94
C GLY A 157 -11.25 -15.48 -4.72
N ARG A 158 -10.74 -14.65 -5.63
CA ARG A 158 -9.39 -14.07 -5.53
C ARG A 158 -9.43 -12.75 -4.77
N VAL A 159 -8.55 -12.55 -3.81
CA VAL A 159 -8.46 -11.28 -3.06
C VAL A 159 -7.07 -10.70 -3.21
N LEU A 160 -6.99 -9.45 -3.65
CA LEU A 160 -5.75 -8.65 -3.64
C LEU A 160 -5.86 -7.58 -2.57
N LEU A 161 -4.90 -7.57 -1.66
CA LEU A 161 -4.73 -6.58 -0.61
C LEU A 161 -3.50 -5.74 -0.94
N LEU A 162 -3.69 -4.43 -1.09
CA LEU A 162 -2.60 -3.49 -1.24
C LEU A 162 -2.60 -2.58 -0.02
N GLY A 163 -1.44 -2.40 0.59
CA GLY A 163 -1.28 -1.54 1.74
C GLY A 163 -0.05 -0.67 1.56
N ASP A 164 -0.19 0.62 1.85
CA ASP A 164 0.90 1.58 1.83
C ASP A 164 1.21 2.05 3.26
N THR A 165 2.19 2.92 3.42
CA THR A 165 2.51 3.57 4.68
C THR A 165 1.30 4.39 5.15
N PRO A 166 0.77 4.14 6.36
CA PRO A 166 -0.41 4.86 6.85
C PRO A 166 -0.17 6.38 6.86
N THR A 167 -1.00 7.13 6.13
CA THR A 167 -0.98 8.59 6.18
C THR A 167 -2.07 9.07 7.13
N THR A 168 -1.73 9.94 8.08
CA THR A 168 -2.72 10.53 8.99
C THR A 168 -3.36 11.74 8.34
N ALA A 169 -4.56 11.58 7.78
CA ALA A 169 -5.36 12.70 7.28
C ALA A 169 -6.12 13.38 8.43
N SER A 170 -5.67 14.56 8.85
CA SER A 170 -6.41 15.39 9.80
C SER A 170 -7.36 16.34 9.06
N SER A 171 -8.66 16.06 9.08
CA SER A 171 -9.67 16.99 8.55
C SER A 171 -10.18 17.93 9.64
N THR A 172 -9.87 19.22 9.53
CA THR A 172 -10.47 20.25 10.40
C THR A 172 -11.73 20.79 9.73
N ALA A 173 -12.90 20.30 10.15
CA ALA A 173 -14.16 20.90 9.75
C ALA A 173 -14.43 22.14 10.62
N SER A 174 -14.54 23.31 9.98
CA SER A 174 -14.96 24.55 10.64
C SER A 174 -16.40 24.87 10.25
N LEU A 175 -17.32 24.76 11.20
CA LEU A 175 -18.70 25.22 11.03
C LEU A 175 -18.93 26.40 12.00
N LEU A 176 -19.30 27.56 11.46
CA LEU A 176 -19.66 28.77 12.23
C LEU A 176 -18.57 29.22 13.23
N GLY A 177 -17.29 29.07 12.86
CA GLY A 177 -16.16 29.48 13.71
C GLY A 177 -15.86 28.51 14.87
N LEU A 178 -16.56 27.38 14.95
CA LEU A 178 -16.22 26.29 15.86
C LEU A 178 -15.46 25.22 15.09
N SER A 179 -14.17 25.06 15.40
CA SER A 179 -13.37 23.95 14.91
C SER A 179 -13.74 22.69 15.69
N THR A 180 -14.54 21.81 15.11
CA THR A 180 -14.64 20.43 15.60
C THR A 180 -13.55 19.64 14.89
N GLY A 181 -12.43 19.42 15.57
CA GLY A 181 -11.41 18.51 15.07
C GLY A 181 -12.00 17.10 15.00
N ALA A 182 -12.36 16.64 13.80
CA ALA A 182 -12.63 15.24 13.56
C ALA A 182 -11.32 14.64 13.04
N THR A 183 -10.62 13.87 13.87
CA THR A 183 -9.60 12.97 13.37
C THR A 183 -10.34 11.89 12.57
N THR A 184 -10.51 12.10 11.27
CA THR A 184 -10.75 10.98 10.36
C THR A 184 -9.53 10.08 10.47
N ALA A 185 -9.75 8.81 10.81
CA ALA A 185 -8.66 7.84 10.86
C ALA A 185 -7.86 7.93 9.56
N GLY A 186 -6.54 8.00 9.69
CA GLY A 186 -5.62 7.92 8.56
C GLY A 186 -5.80 6.62 7.78
N SER A 187 -5.23 6.55 6.58
CA SER A 187 -5.31 5.36 5.73
C SER A 187 -5.03 4.09 6.54
N GLY A 188 -6.07 3.27 6.68
CA GLY A 188 -6.05 2.06 7.47
C GLY A 188 -5.74 0.93 6.52
N GLN A 189 -4.48 0.49 6.47
CA GLN A 189 -4.07 -0.72 5.76
C GLN A 189 -5.10 -1.85 5.90
N PRO A 190 -5.24 -2.77 4.92
CA PRO A 190 -6.26 -3.83 4.93
C PRO A 190 -5.98 -4.96 5.96
N ASN A 191 -5.31 -4.64 7.08
CA ASN A 191 -4.93 -5.53 8.17
C ASN A 191 -6.11 -6.28 8.79
N ALA A 192 -7.31 -5.70 8.81
CA ALA A 192 -8.50 -6.41 9.26
C ALA A 192 -8.74 -7.68 8.42
N VAL A 193 -8.59 -7.60 7.09
CA VAL A 193 -8.70 -8.77 6.20
C VAL A 193 -7.43 -9.59 6.24
N ALA A 194 -6.25 -8.97 6.10
CA ALA A 194 -4.96 -9.67 6.05
C ALA A 194 -4.72 -10.58 7.26
N ALA A 195 -5.09 -10.12 8.47
CA ALA A 195 -4.87 -10.88 9.71
C ALA A 195 -5.63 -12.21 9.73
N ARG A 196 -6.79 -12.31 9.05
CA ARG A 196 -7.55 -13.56 8.91
C ARG A 196 -6.82 -14.62 8.09
N HIS A 197 -5.91 -14.17 7.23
CA HIS A 197 -5.07 -15.02 6.40
C HIS A 197 -3.62 -15.10 6.92
N GLY A 198 -3.39 -14.77 8.20
CA GLY A 198 -2.08 -14.87 8.83
C GLY A 198 -1.05 -13.89 8.30
N MET A 199 -1.49 -12.74 7.78
CA MET A 199 -0.65 -11.67 7.24
C MET A 199 -0.93 -10.34 7.93
N THR A 200 0.04 -9.44 7.96
CA THR A 200 -0.15 -8.05 8.39
C THR A 200 0.84 -7.13 7.69
N PHE A 201 0.37 -5.97 7.29
CA PHE A 201 1.17 -4.85 6.80
C PHE A 201 1.79 -4.12 8.00
N ASN A 202 3.07 -3.79 7.89
CA ASN A 202 3.76 -2.98 8.88
C ASN A 202 3.43 -1.50 8.69
N ALA A 203 3.51 -0.71 9.76
CA ALA A 203 3.13 0.71 9.74
C ALA A 203 4.24 1.66 9.24
N ASP A 204 5.39 1.12 8.84
CA ASP A 204 6.60 1.88 8.49
C ASP A 204 7.16 1.42 7.15
N TYR A 205 7.63 2.39 6.36
CA TYR A 205 8.24 2.12 5.05
C TYR A 205 9.66 1.56 5.17
N LEU A 206 10.06 0.85 4.11
CA LEU A 206 11.40 0.38 3.82
C LEU A 206 12.16 1.41 3.00
N TYR A 207 13.47 1.51 3.23
CA TYR A 207 14.35 2.40 2.47
C TYR A 207 15.75 1.80 2.31
N ASP A 208 16.44 2.16 1.23
CA ASP A 208 17.84 1.82 1.00
C ASP A 208 18.64 3.06 0.57
N MET A 209 19.74 3.34 1.28
CA MET A 209 20.64 4.45 0.97
C MET A 209 21.74 4.09 -0.03
N THR A 210 21.86 2.80 -0.38
CA THR A 210 22.96 2.23 -1.15
C THR A 210 22.50 1.68 -2.49
N GLU A 211 21.53 0.77 -2.51
CA GLU A 211 21.01 0.14 -3.73
C GLU A 211 19.52 0.48 -3.91
N ASN A 212 19.26 1.65 -4.48
CA ASN A 212 17.90 2.15 -4.72
C ASN A 212 17.68 2.60 -6.17
N ALA A 213 16.43 2.76 -6.56
CA ALA A 213 16.02 3.24 -7.88
C ALA A 213 16.07 4.78 -7.95
N ASN A 214 17.24 5.35 -7.70
CA ASN A 214 17.53 6.80 -7.72
C ASN A 214 16.74 7.65 -6.71
N ASN A 215 16.04 7.00 -5.79
CA ASN A 215 15.39 7.58 -4.63
C ASN A 215 15.50 6.55 -3.50
N PHE A 216 15.97 6.95 -2.32
CA PHE A 216 16.19 6.03 -1.20
C PHE A 216 14.92 5.30 -0.72
N GLN A 217 13.72 5.80 -1.03
CA GLN A 217 12.45 5.13 -0.75
C GLN A 217 12.02 4.17 -1.86
N TYR A 218 12.64 4.24 -3.04
CA TYR A 218 12.34 3.35 -4.15
C TYR A 218 13.24 2.11 -4.02
N VAL A 219 12.73 1.12 -3.30
CA VAL A 219 13.46 -0.10 -2.96
C VAL A 219 13.27 -1.16 -4.04
N TYR A 220 14.33 -1.91 -4.31
CA TYR A 220 14.23 -3.06 -5.21
C TYR A 220 13.61 -4.27 -4.50
N GLY A 221 12.74 -4.97 -5.22
CA GLY A 221 12.23 -6.29 -4.84
C GLY A 221 12.81 -7.36 -5.75
N SER A 222 13.12 -8.52 -5.18
CA SER A 222 13.58 -9.71 -5.90
C SER A 222 12.67 -10.91 -5.62
N PRO A 223 12.50 -11.84 -6.58
CA PRO A 223 11.78 -13.09 -6.39
C PRO A 223 12.30 -13.88 -5.17
N SER A 224 11.38 -14.28 -4.31
CA SER A 224 11.62 -15.20 -3.18
C SER A 224 11.04 -16.59 -3.43
N ALA A 225 10.22 -16.74 -4.47
CA ALA A 225 9.64 -17.99 -4.92
C ALA A 225 9.60 -18.03 -6.46
N GLU A 226 9.54 -19.23 -7.03
CA GLU A 226 9.33 -19.41 -8.47
C GLU A 226 7.83 -19.45 -8.80
N GLY A 227 7.43 -18.71 -9.84
CA GLY A 227 6.06 -18.72 -10.35
C GLY A 227 5.07 -17.82 -9.58
N GLY A 228 3.79 -17.93 -9.91
CA GLY A 228 2.74 -17.09 -9.33
C GLY A 228 3.01 -15.60 -9.54
N LEU A 229 2.95 -14.81 -8.46
CA LEU A 229 3.23 -13.37 -8.49
C LEU A 229 4.66 -13.03 -8.95
N ALA A 230 5.62 -13.94 -8.76
CA ALA A 230 7.02 -13.74 -9.11
C ALA A 230 7.42 -14.39 -10.46
N ALA A 231 6.46 -14.92 -11.22
CA ALA A 231 6.74 -15.57 -12.49
C ALA A 231 7.38 -14.58 -13.49
N GLY A 232 8.60 -14.88 -13.95
CA GLY A 232 9.31 -14.08 -14.96
C GLY A 232 9.74 -12.69 -14.50
N VAL A 233 9.63 -12.38 -13.20
CA VAL A 233 10.14 -11.15 -12.60
C VAL A 233 11.63 -11.36 -12.29
N ASP A 234 12.50 -10.46 -12.75
CA ASP A 234 13.91 -10.43 -12.31
C ASP A 234 14.08 -9.42 -11.17
N ARG A 235 13.48 -8.23 -11.29
CA ARG A 235 13.56 -7.15 -10.30
C ARG A 235 12.38 -6.19 -10.40
N THR A 236 11.77 -5.84 -9.27
CA THR A 236 10.71 -4.83 -9.17
C THR A 236 11.19 -3.59 -8.42
N VAL A 237 10.42 -2.50 -8.51
CA VAL A 237 10.63 -1.28 -7.72
C VAL A 237 9.36 -0.91 -7.00
N PHE A 238 9.45 -0.64 -5.69
CA PHE A 238 8.32 -0.19 -4.89
C PHE A 238 8.64 1.13 -4.21
N ASP A 239 7.69 2.06 -4.18
CA ASP A 239 7.82 3.34 -3.50
C ASP A 239 7.38 3.21 -2.03
N ALA A 240 8.23 3.62 -1.10
CA ALA A 240 7.95 3.66 0.33
C ALA A 240 7.28 2.37 0.85
N ALA A 241 7.69 1.22 0.29
CA ALA A 241 7.02 -0.05 0.50
C ALA A 241 6.97 -0.42 1.99
N VAL A 242 5.85 -0.96 2.43
CA VAL A 242 5.71 -1.54 3.76
C VAL A 242 5.99 -3.03 3.72
N ALA A 243 6.69 -3.53 4.74
CA ALA A 243 6.90 -4.97 4.87
C ALA A 243 5.58 -5.68 5.22
N VAL A 244 5.33 -6.82 4.57
CA VAL A 244 4.21 -7.73 4.84
C VAL A 244 4.73 -8.87 5.71
N THR A 245 4.40 -8.83 7.00
CA THR A 245 4.68 -9.94 7.92
C THR A 245 3.68 -11.06 7.68
N HIS A 246 4.14 -12.31 7.68
CA HIS A 246 3.29 -13.45 7.42
C HIS A 246 3.67 -14.69 8.25
N GLY A 247 2.70 -15.58 8.46
CA GLY A 247 2.92 -16.89 9.08
C GLY A 247 3.31 -17.98 8.06
N ASP A 248 3.54 -19.19 8.57
CA ASP A 248 4.06 -20.34 7.79
C ASP A 248 3.15 -20.83 6.66
N ALA A 249 1.84 -20.54 6.74
CA ALA A 249 0.88 -20.91 5.70
C ALA A 249 0.97 -20.02 4.44
N ALA A 250 1.61 -18.86 4.55
CA ALA A 250 1.80 -17.91 3.48
C ALA A 250 3.23 -17.96 2.95
N THR A 251 3.42 -17.62 1.68
CA THR A 251 4.73 -17.61 1.01
C THR A 251 5.06 -16.21 0.51
N ALA A 252 6.26 -15.72 0.81
CA ALA A 252 6.78 -14.50 0.20
C ALA A 252 7.07 -14.76 -1.28
N ALA A 253 6.44 -13.97 -2.15
CA ALA A 253 6.70 -14.00 -3.59
C ALA A 253 7.85 -13.06 -3.96
N ILE A 254 7.85 -11.84 -3.39
CA ILE A 254 8.89 -10.83 -3.61
C ILE A 254 9.37 -10.31 -2.26
N SER A 255 10.69 -10.20 -2.08
CA SER A 255 11.31 -9.60 -0.90
C SER A 255 12.29 -8.50 -1.29
N ALA A 256 12.37 -7.45 -0.47
CA ALA A 256 13.40 -6.43 -0.55
C ALA A 256 14.56 -6.82 0.39
N GLU A 257 15.78 -6.91 -0.16
CA GLU A 257 16.98 -7.35 0.56
C GLU A 257 17.85 -6.18 0.97
N ASN A 258 18.53 -6.30 2.12
CA ASN A 258 19.44 -5.28 2.65
C ASN A 258 18.82 -3.88 2.84
N VAL A 259 17.50 -3.79 2.93
CA VAL A 259 16.78 -2.53 3.16
C VAL A 259 16.60 -2.29 4.65
N SER A 260 16.40 -1.02 5.01
CA SER A 260 16.22 -0.58 6.39
C SER A 260 14.78 -0.14 6.65
N ARG A 261 14.27 -0.44 7.85
CA ARG A 261 12.97 0.04 8.32
C ARG A 261 13.05 1.49 8.81
N SER A 262 12.15 2.35 8.36
CA SER A 262 12.14 3.77 8.75
C SER A 262 11.95 4.01 10.26
N SER A 263 11.20 3.13 10.94
CA SER A 263 10.94 3.26 12.38
C SER A 263 12.11 2.75 13.25
N THR A 264 12.64 1.57 12.96
CA THR A 264 13.65 0.90 13.79
C THR A 264 15.08 1.07 13.30
N ARG A 265 15.27 1.49 12.04
CA ARG A 265 16.56 1.51 11.32
C ARG A 265 17.23 0.14 11.27
N THR A 266 16.46 -0.93 11.46
CA THR A 266 16.98 -2.30 11.35
C THR A 266 17.08 -2.64 9.88
N THR A 267 18.27 -3.08 9.46
CA THR A 267 18.54 -3.58 8.12
C THR A 267 18.25 -5.07 8.06
N GLY A 268 17.64 -5.54 6.99
CA GLY A 268 17.36 -6.95 6.76
C GLY A 268 16.67 -7.22 5.44
N THR A 269 16.15 -8.44 5.31
CA THR A 269 15.30 -8.85 4.18
C THR A 269 13.85 -8.87 4.65
N TYR A 270 12.97 -8.22 3.89
CA TYR A 270 11.56 -8.08 4.22
C TYR A 270 10.69 -8.45 3.03
N ALA A 271 9.69 -9.29 3.25
CA ALA A 271 8.69 -9.60 2.22
C ALA A 271 7.87 -8.35 1.91
N VAL A 272 7.69 -8.07 0.62
CA VAL A 272 6.89 -6.94 0.11
C VAL A 272 5.71 -7.42 -0.74
N ALA A 273 5.78 -8.65 -1.27
CA ALA A 273 4.62 -9.34 -1.83
C ALA A 273 4.52 -10.75 -1.24
N VAL A 274 3.35 -11.11 -0.72
CA VAL A 274 3.08 -12.38 -0.04
C VAL A 274 1.78 -12.97 -0.59
N GLN A 275 1.72 -14.28 -0.72
CA GLN A 275 0.51 -14.99 -1.09
C GLN A 275 0.17 -16.09 -0.08
N ASN A 276 -1.11 -16.16 0.31
CA ASN A 276 -1.70 -17.27 1.05
C ASN A 276 -2.92 -17.78 0.30
N GLY A 277 -2.75 -18.87 -0.47
CA GLY A 277 -3.82 -19.47 -1.26
C GLY A 277 -4.45 -18.47 -2.24
N ASN A 278 -5.72 -18.13 -1.98
CA ASN A 278 -6.52 -17.24 -2.82
C ASN A 278 -6.39 -15.75 -2.43
N VAL A 279 -5.47 -15.40 -1.52
CA VAL A 279 -5.23 -14.02 -1.08
C VAL A 279 -3.78 -13.63 -1.37
N ALA A 280 -3.60 -12.51 -2.07
CA ALA A 280 -2.31 -11.85 -2.28
C ALA A 280 -2.26 -10.54 -1.51
N ALA A 281 -1.11 -10.24 -0.90
CA ALA A 281 -0.85 -9.01 -0.16
C ALA A 281 0.43 -8.35 -0.67
N ILE A 282 0.35 -7.10 -1.14
CA ILE A 282 1.50 -6.34 -1.64
C ILE A 282 1.59 -5.02 -0.88
N GLY A 283 2.74 -4.78 -0.28
CA GLY A 283 3.03 -3.63 0.58
C GLY A 283 3.37 -2.36 -0.18
N ASP A 284 2.74 -2.13 -1.32
CA ASP A 284 2.85 -0.91 -2.10
C ASP A 284 1.60 -0.76 -2.98
N THR A 285 1.27 0.49 -3.32
CA THR A 285 0.26 0.82 -4.31
C THR A 285 0.82 1.53 -5.53
N TRP A 286 1.98 2.17 -5.41
CA TRP A 286 2.60 2.96 -6.47
C TRP A 286 2.99 2.13 -7.67
N PHE A 287 3.46 0.88 -7.49
CA PHE A 287 3.81 0.03 -8.64
C PHE A 287 2.65 -0.16 -9.65
N LEU A 288 1.39 0.09 -9.27
CA LEU A 288 0.25 0.01 -10.19
C LEU A 288 -0.02 1.30 -10.96
N THR A 289 0.54 2.44 -10.54
CA THR A 289 0.27 3.75 -11.14
C THR A 289 0.89 3.84 -12.54
N PRO A 290 0.40 4.72 -13.42
CA PRO A 290 0.98 4.90 -14.75
C PRO A 290 2.48 5.23 -14.77
N ASP A 291 3.01 5.85 -13.71
CA ASP A 291 4.42 6.21 -13.54
C ASP A 291 5.25 5.12 -12.86
N GLY A 292 4.64 4.18 -12.12
CA GLY A 292 5.33 3.04 -11.51
C GLY A 292 5.23 1.74 -12.31
N ALA A 293 4.22 1.61 -13.17
CA ALA A 293 3.80 0.35 -13.75
C ALA A 293 4.77 -0.28 -14.74
N THR A 294 5.74 0.47 -15.25
CA THR A 294 6.74 -0.03 -16.22
C THR A 294 8.17 0.04 -15.69
N VAL A 295 8.34 0.51 -14.45
CA VAL A 295 9.67 0.68 -13.83
C VAL A 295 10.22 -0.67 -13.42
N ALA A 296 11.43 -0.98 -13.91
CA ALA A 296 12.03 -2.32 -13.84
C ALA A 296 11.06 -3.37 -14.42
N ASP A 297 10.75 -4.46 -13.71
CA ASP A 297 9.78 -5.47 -14.15
C ASP A 297 8.42 -5.33 -13.44
N ASN A 298 8.07 -4.12 -12.99
CA ASN A 298 6.76 -3.89 -12.36
C ASN A 298 5.61 -4.30 -13.29
N GLU A 299 5.76 -4.10 -14.60
CA GLU A 299 4.75 -4.50 -15.58
C GLU A 299 4.54 -6.01 -15.61
N VAL A 300 5.59 -6.80 -15.37
CA VAL A 300 5.53 -8.26 -15.27
C VAL A 300 4.79 -8.66 -14.00
N LEU A 301 5.11 -8.02 -12.87
CA LEU A 301 4.38 -8.23 -11.61
C LEU A 301 2.89 -7.88 -11.77
N ILE A 302 2.54 -6.79 -12.44
CA ILE A 302 1.14 -6.42 -12.71
C ILE A 302 0.46 -7.46 -13.59
N GLY A 303 1.15 -7.99 -14.60
CA GLY A 303 0.66 -9.12 -15.41
C GLY A 303 0.34 -10.33 -14.55
N ASN A 304 1.26 -10.72 -13.66
CA ASN A 304 1.05 -11.84 -12.73
C ASN A 304 -0.09 -11.58 -11.74
N VAL A 305 -0.26 -10.34 -11.28
CA VAL A 305 -1.42 -9.93 -10.46
C VAL A 305 -2.72 -10.06 -11.25
N ALA A 306 -2.74 -9.64 -12.51
CA ALA A 306 -3.91 -9.79 -13.38
C ALA A 306 -4.28 -11.27 -13.57
N ASP A 307 -3.29 -12.13 -13.88
CA ASP A 307 -3.47 -13.58 -13.99
C ASP A 307 -3.96 -14.21 -12.67
N PHE A 308 -3.38 -13.79 -11.54
CA PHE A 308 -3.82 -14.23 -10.22
C PHE A 308 -5.31 -13.92 -10.02
N LEU A 309 -5.75 -12.69 -10.31
CA LEU A 309 -7.13 -12.24 -10.13
C LEU A 309 -8.12 -13.04 -11.00
N VAL A 310 -7.72 -13.51 -12.19
CA VAL A 310 -8.64 -14.20 -13.12
C VAL A 310 -8.52 -15.73 -13.10
N SER A 311 -7.53 -16.29 -12.41
CA SER A 311 -7.31 -17.75 -12.30
C SER A 311 -8.29 -18.49 -11.36
N GLY A 312 -9.02 -17.77 -10.50
CA GLY A 312 -9.89 -18.38 -9.48
C GLY A 312 -11.15 -19.01 -10.03
N THR A 313 -11.59 -20.10 -9.39
CA THR A 313 -12.93 -20.69 -9.63
C THR A 313 -13.69 -20.67 -8.32
N LYS A 314 -14.60 -19.71 -8.20
CA LYS A 314 -15.44 -19.56 -7.02
C LYS A 314 -16.61 -20.55 -7.09
N THR A 315 -16.82 -21.32 -6.01
CA THR A 315 -17.85 -22.38 -5.96
C THR A 315 -19.00 -22.12 -4.98
N GLY A 316 -18.89 -21.09 -4.14
CA GLY A 316 -19.84 -20.81 -3.05
C GLY A 316 -20.60 -19.48 -3.16
N THR A 317 -21.59 -19.30 -2.28
CA THR A 317 -22.36 -18.06 -2.12
C THR A 317 -22.28 -17.60 -0.67
N ILE A 318 -21.77 -16.39 -0.47
CA ILE A 318 -21.63 -15.73 0.83
C ILE A 318 -23.02 -15.41 1.40
N GLY A 319 -23.25 -15.85 2.63
CA GLY A 319 -24.54 -15.71 3.32
C GLY A 319 -25.58 -16.76 2.94
N GLY A 320 -25.25 -17.72 2.07
CA GLY A 320 -26.06 -18.94 1.91
C GLY A 320 -25.97 -19.78 3.19
N SER A 321 -27.10 -20.27 3.68
CA SER A 321 -27.13 -21.23 4.80
C SER A 321 -26.57 -22.59 4.36
N SER A 322 -25.24 -22.67 4.20
CA SER A 322 -24.56 -23.96 4.20
C SER A 322 -24.53 -24.44 5.65
N ALA A 323 -25.19 -25.57 5.89
CA ALA A 323 -25.26 -26.22 7.19
C ALA A 323 -23.85 -26.34 7.80
N ARG A 324 -23.57 -25.54 8.83
CA ARG A 324 -22.41 -25.72 9.70
C ARG A 324 -22.44 -27.18 10.17
N PRO A 325 -21.36 -27.97 10.05
CA PRO A 325 -21.26 -29.22 10.77
C PRO A 325 -21.36 -28.86 12.25
N THR A 326 -22.45 -29.29 12.90
CA THR A 326 -22.62 -29.15 14.34
C THR A 326 -21.37 -29.72 14.99
N PRO A 327 -20.58 -28.95 15.77
CA PRO A 327 -19.50 -29.52 16.56
C PRO A 327 -20.11 -30.63 17.42
N GLY A 328 -19.56 -31.84 17.27
CA GLY A 328 -20.12 -33.05 17.85
C GLY A 328 -20.54 -32.83 19.29
N ALA A 329 -21.84 -33.00 19.55
CA ALA A 329 -22.32 -33.19 20.91
C ALA A 329 -21.58 -34.42 21.46
N LEU A 330 -20.78 -34.21 22.51
CA LEU A 330 -20.15 -35.27 23.27
C LEU A 330 -21.26 -36.17 23.83
N SER A 331 -21.51 -37.29 23.14
CA SER A 331 -22.40 -38.34 23.61
C SER A 331 -21.68 -39.14 24.70
N LEU A 332 -21.82 -38.71 25.95
CA LEU A 332 -21.50 -39.55 27.11
C LEU A 332 -22.48 -40.73 27.13
N GLY A 333 -21.95 -41.93 26.94
CA GLY A 333 -22.71 -43.17 26.89
C GLY A 333 -23.52 -43.40 28.16
N GLY A 334 -24.85 -43.39 28.00
CA GLY A 334 -25.80 -43.85 29.00
C GLY A 334 -26.45 -45.14 28.52
N SER A 335 -26.05 -46.27 29.10
CA SER A 335 -26.77 -47.54 28.99
C SER A 335 -28.20 -47.38 29.51
N GLY A 336 -29.19 -47.55 28.64
CA GLY A 336 -30.60 -47.41 28.99
C GLY A 336 -31.48 -48.24 28.07
N VAL A 337 -31.97 -49.33 28.63
CA VAL A 337 -32.86 -50.36 28.07
C VAL A 337 -34.05 -49.78 27.31
N THR A 338 -34.28 -50.27 26.09
CA THR A 338 -35.44 -50.00 25.22
C THR A 338 -36.67 -50.81 25.65
N PRO A 339 -37.87 -50.23 25.80
CA PRO A 339 -39.12 -50.99 25.76
C PRO A 339 -39.66 -51.05 24.34
N THR A 340 -39.75 -52.25 23.77
CA THR A 340 -40.44 -52.55 22.50
C THR A 340 -41.98 -52.52 22.70
N PRO A 341 -42.77 -51.90 21.80
CA PRO A 341 -44.22 -52.06 21.79
C PRO A 341 -44.59 -53.34 21.01
N GLY A 342 -45.08 -54.36 21.72
CA GLY A 342 -45.61 -55.59 21.14
C GLY A 342 -47.14 -55.63 21.24
N GLY A 343 -47.81 -55.56 20.10
CA GLY A 343 -49.23 -55.89 19.98
C GLY A 343 -49.45 -57.39 20.12
N ALA A 344 -50.48 -57.78 20.88
CA ALA A 344 -50.94 -59.15 20.97
C ALA A 344 -52.46 -59.21 20.77
N THR A 345 -52.82 -60.16 19.91
CA THR A 345 -54.13 -60.53 19.40
C THR A 345 -55.04 -61.17 20.44
N ASN A 346 -56.33 -60.95 20.23
CA ASN A 346 -57.46 -61.54 20.94
C ASN A 346 -57.59 -63.05 20.64
N GLY A 347 -57.79 -63.88 21.67
CA GLY A 347 -57.98 -65.32 21.55
C GLY A 347 -58.43 -65.94 22.88
N THR A 348 -59.71 -66.25 22.97
CA THR A 348 -60.48 -66.79 24.10
C THR A 348 -59.98 -68.15 24.62
N ASN A 349 -59.92 -68.35 25.95
CA ASN A 349 -60.65 -69.43 26.60
C ASN A 349 -60.79 -69.29 28.13
N THR A 350 -61.91 -69.82 28.60
CA THR A 350 -62.50 -69.92 29.94
C THR A 350 -61.65 -70.65 31.00
N THR A 351 -61.80 -70.27 32.29
CA THR A 351 -62.32 -71.15 33.38
C THR A 351 -62.53 -70.42 34.72
N ASN A 352 -63.66 -70.75 35.35
CA ASN A 352 -64.09 -70.50 36.74
C ASN A 352 -63.04 -70.81 37.82
N ALA A 353 -63.06 -70.09 38.95
CA ALA A 353 -63.64 -70.59 40.22
C ALA A 353 -63.35 -69.66 41.42
N THR A 354 -64.43 -69.40 42.15
CA THR A 354 -64.59 -68.96 43.55
C THR A 354 -63.47 -69.27 44.55
N ALA A 355 -63.11 -68.29 45.37
CA ALA A 355 -63.39 -68.18 46.82
C ALA A 355 -62.77 -66.87 47.36
#